data_AF-W4V4V0-F1
#
_entry.id   AF-W4V4V0-F1
#
_cell.length_a   1.000
_cell.length_b   1.000
_cell.length_c   1.000
_cell.angle_alpha   90.00
_cell.angle_beta   90.00
_cell.angle_gamma   90.00
#
_symmetry.space_group_name_H-M   'P 1'
#
loop_
_entity.id
_entity.type
_entity.pdbx_description
1 polymer ?
#
loop_
_entity_poly.entity_id
_entity_poly.type
_entity_poly.pdbx_seq_one_letter_code
_entity_poly.pdbx_strand_id
1 'polypeptide(L)'
;MARVLNCKQGGNGFLFGSKYIVTWALGHLVTLADPEIYDKKYKKWELETLPMLPERMQLVVIKESRKQFNVIRELMNRDDVDELVIATDAGREGELVARWIIMKAGWKKPVKRLWISSQTDRAIKEGFNNLRPAKEYDNLYKSAQCRAEADCW
;
A
#
# COMPACT_ATOMS: atom_id res chain seq x y z
N MET A 1 9.96 14.43 2.56
CA MET A 1 8.98 14.71 1.47
C MET A 1 8.03 15.86 1.79
N ALA A 2 7.23 15.79 2.86
CA ALA A 2 6.24 16.84 3.20
C ALA A 2 6.81 18.27 3.25
N ARG A 3 8.02 18.45 3.81
CA ARG A 3 8.75 19.75 3.81
C ARG A 3 8.97 20.30 2.39
N VAL A 4 9.38 19.45 1.45
CA VAL A 4 9.68 19.82 0.06
C VAL A 4 8.42 20.18 -0.71
N LEU A 5 7.30 19.51 -0.39
CA LEU A 5 5.98 19.77 -0.96
C LEU A 5 5.19 20.86 -0.21
N ASN A 6 5.83 21.56 0.73
CA ASN A 6 5.22 22.61 1.55
C ASN A 6 3.96 22.15 2.31
N CYS A 7 3.87 20.86 2.67
CA CYS A 7 2.80 20.29 3.48
C CYS A 7 3.17 20.46 4.96
N LYS A 8 2.67 21.54 5.57
CA LYS A 8 3.02 21.95 6.94
C LYS A 8 1.87 21.82 7.94
N GLN A 9 0.64 21.70 7.46
CA GLN A 9 -0.54 21.59 8.32
C GLN A 9 -0.78 20.11 8.64
N GLY A 10 -0.87 19.79 9.94
CA GLY A 10 -0.89 18.42 10.45
C GLY A 10 -2.28 17.94 10.86
N GLY A 11 -2.67 16.79 10.33
CA GLY A 11 -3.75 15.95 10.86
C GLY A 11 -3.20 14.68 11.52
N ASN A 12 -4.07 13.87 12.09
CA ASN A 12 -3.66 12.60 12.70
C ASN A 12 -3.36 11.57 11.59
N GLY A 13 -2.08 11.36 11.27
CA GLY A 13 -1.63 10.38 10.26
C GLY A 13 -1.45 10.92 8.83
N PHE A 14 -1.53 12.24 8.63
CA PHE A 14 -1.25 12.89 7.35
C PHE A 14 -0.87 14.36 7.53
N LEU A 15 -0.21 14.92 6.51
CA LEU A 15 0.14 16.33 6.40
C LEU A 15 -0.47 16.85 5.11
N PHE A 16 -1.08 18.03 5.15
CA PHE A 16 -1.64 18.66 3.95
C PHE A 16 -0.95 19.99 3.66
N GLY A 17 -0.88 20.29 2.37
CA GLY A 17 -0.42 21.56 1.82
C GLY A 17 -1.47 22.12 0.86
N SER A 18 -1.12 23.18 0.14
CA SER A 18 -2.04 23.81 -0.81
C SER A 18 -2.41 22.93 -2.01
N LYS A 19 -1.54 21.98 -2.39
CA LYS A 19 -1.71 21.14 -3.57
C LYS A 19 -1.64 19.63 -3.29
N TYR A 20 -1.01 19.22 -2.18
CA TYR A 20 -0.72 17.81 -1.92
C TYR A 20 -1.14 17.44 -0.50
N ILE A 21 -1.55 16.18 -0.36
CA ILE A 21 -1.74 15.51 0.93
C ILE A 21 -0.72 14.39 1.01
N VAL A 22 0.12 14.42 2.04
CA VAL A 22 1.17 13.43 2.29
C VAL A 22 0.76 12.59 3.48
N THR A 23 0.60 11.29 3.26
CA THR A 23 0.42 10.29 4.32
C THR A 23 1.52 9.24 4.22
N TRP A 24 1.58 8.35 5.21
CA TRP A 24 2.60 7.32 5.30
C TRP A 24 2.01 6.02 5.84
N ALA A 25 2.65 4.91 5.50
CA ALA A 25 2.42 3.61 6.08
C ALA A 25 3.58 3.29 7.04
N LEU A 26 3.26 2.86 8.26
CA LEU A 26 4.25 2.36 9.22
C LEU A 26 4.45 0.86 8.96
N GLY A 27 5.24 0.52 7.94
CA GLY A 27 5.43 -0.85 7.48
C GLY A 27 4.22 -1.40 6.74
N HIS A 28 3.93 -2.69 6.92
CA HIS A 28 2.77 -3.35 6.30
C HIS A 28 1.50 -2.96 7.06
N LEU A 29 0.58 -2.25 6.39
CA LEU A 29 -0.76 -2.00 6.97
C LEU A 29 -1.73 -3.14 6.68
N VAL A 30 -1.46 -3.88 5.62
CA VAL A 30 -2.27 -4.96 5.08
C VAL A 30 -1.38 -6.18 4.94
N THR A 31 -1.93 -7.36 5.23
CA THR A 31 -1.27 -8.65 5.10
C THR A 31 -2.20 -9.67 4.44
N LEU A 32 -1.66 -10.82 4.04
CA LEU A 32 -2.47 -11.97 3.66
C LEU A 32 -3.24 -12.49 4.87
N ALA A 33 -4.47 -12.94 4.65
CA ALA A 33 -5.32 -13.51 5.69
C ALA A 33 -4.75 -14.85 6.17
N ASP A 34 -4.78 -15.06 7.48
CA ASP A 34 -4.43 -16.35 8.07
C ASP A 34 -5.42 -17.45 7.61
N PRO A 35 -5.01 -18.73 7.57
CA PRO A 35 -5.88 -19.86 7.25
C PRO A 35 -7.21 -19.86 8.02
N GLU A 36 -7.17 -19.45 9.29
CA GLU A 36 -8.34 -19.35 10.18
C GLU A 36 -9.45 -18.41 9.67
N ILE A 37 -9.09 -17.43 8.84
CA ILE A 37 -10.05 -16.49 8.23
C ILE A 37 -10.87 -17.17 7.14
N TYR A 38 -10.28 -18.13 6.42
CA TYR A 38 -10.95 -18.83 5.32
C TYR A 38 -11.91 -19.89 5.84
N ASP A 39 -11.51 -20.65 6.84
CA ASP A 39 -12.36 -21.67 7.46
C ASP A 39 -11.97 -21.88 8.93
N LYS A 40 -12.97 -21.97 9.80
CA LYS A 40 -12.76 -22.24 11.24
C LYS A 40 -12.06 -23.57 11.48
N LYS A 41 -12.16 -24.53 10.55
CA LYS A 41 -11.46 -25.82 10.64
C LYS A 41 -9.93 -25.65 10.61
N TYR A 42 -9.42 -24.61 9.96
CA TYR A 42 -8.00 -24.30 9.87
C TYR A 42 -7.43 -23.62 11.13
N LYS A 43 -8.28 -23.35 12.13
CA LYS A 43 -7.86 -22.89 13.46
C LYS A 43 -7.06 -23.95 14.23
N LYS A 44 -7.28 -25.24 13.91
CA LYS A 44 -6.50 -26.35 14.45
C LYS A 44 -5.60 -26.90 13.35
N TRP A 45 -4.33 -27.05 13.68
CA TRP A 45 -3.37 -27.69 12.80
C TRP A 45 -3.57 -29.20 12.84
N GLU A 46 -4.29 -29.73 11.86
CA GLU A 46 -4.57 -31.16 11.71
C GLU A 46 -4.13 -31.62 10.31
N LEU A 47 -3.42 -32.75 10.23
CA LEU A 47 -2.90 -33.30 8.95
C LEU A 47 -4.01 -33.54 7.92
N GLU A 48 -5.21 -33.87 8.38
CA GLU A 48 -6.39 -34.13 7.55
C GLU A 48 -6.96 -32.88 6.87
N THR A 49 -6.60 -31.69 7.36
CA THR A 49 -7.05 -30.39 6.80
C THR A 49 -6.07 -29.82 5.78
N LEU A 50 -4.97 -30.51 5.50
CA LEU A 50 -3.97 -30.14 4.51
C LEU A 50 -4.29 -30.72 3.12
N PRO A 51 -3.93 -30.00 2.05
CA PRO A 51 -3.41 -28.63 2.02
C PRO A 51 -4.52 -27.59 2.22
N MET A 52 -4.24 -26.53 2.98
CA MET A 52 -5.19 -25.44 3.26
C MET A 52 -5.20 -24.43 2.10
N LEU A 53 -5.49 -24.85 0.87
CA LEU A 53 -5.43 -23.97 -0.31
C LEU A 53 -6.72 -23.15 -0.46
N PRO A 54 -6.72 -21.82 -0.22
CA PRO A 54 -7.89 -21.01 -0.50
C PRO A 54 -8.04 -20.78 -2.01
N GLU A 55 -9.28 -20.74 -2.50
CA GLU A 55 -9.56 -20.39 -3.90
C GLU A 55 -9.11 -18.97 -4.27
N ARG A 56 -9.11 -18.05 -3.29
CA ARG A 56 -8.68 -16.66 -3.47
C ARG A 56 -8.00 -16.14 -2.22
N MET A 57 -6.79 -15.62 -2.38
CA MET A 57 -6.08 -14.92 -1.30
C MET A 57 -6.87 -13.68 -0.86
N GLN A 58 -7.13 -13.58 0.44
CA GLN A 58 -7.76 -12.43 1.05
C GLN A 58 -6.71 -11.53 1.69
N LEU A 59 -6.85 -10.23 1.49
CA LEU A 59 -6.05 -9.21 2.18
C LEU A 59 -6.78 -8.72 3.42
N VAL A 60 -6.12 -8.72 4.58
CA VAL A 60 -6.65 -8.25 5.86
C VAL A 60 -5.82 -7.09 6.39
N VAL A 61 -6.50 -6.15 7.07
CA VAL A 61 -5.82 -5.02 7.73
C VAL A 61 -5.32 -5.47 9.08
N ILE A 62 -4.03 -5.26 9.34
CA ILE A 62 -3.39 -5.60 10.61
C ILE A 62 -4.05 -4.78 11.73
N LYS A 63 -4.37 -5.41 12.87
CA LYS A 63 -5.18 -4.79 13.93
C LYS A 63 -4.51 -3.54 14.49
N GLU A 64 -3.20 -3.60 14.66
CA GLU A 64 -2.33 -2.56 15.21
C GLU A 64 -2.25 -1.36 14.27
N SER A 65 -2.27 -1.60 12.96
CA SER A 65 -2.13 -0.57 11.94
C SER A 65 -3.47 -0.03 11.41
N ARG A 66 -4.59 -0.60 11.88
CA ARG A 66 -5.96 -0.27 11.45
C ARG A 66 -6.28 1.22 11.53
N LYS A 67 -5.79 1.90 12.58
CA LYS A 67 -6.01 3.34 12.75
C LYS A 67 -5.42 4.13 11.56
N GLN A 68 -4.16 3.85 11.21
CA GLN A 68 -3.49 4.52 10.09
C GLN A 68 -4.11 4.13 8.75
N PHE A 69 -4.48 2.85 8.57
CA PHE A 69 -5.19 2.40 7.37
C PHE A 69 -6.53 3.12 7.18
N ASN A 70 -7.31 3.31 8.24
CA ASN A 70 -8.58 4.02 8.17
C ASN A 70 -8.39 5.49 7.75
N VAL A 71 -7.37 6.17 8.29
CA VAL A 71 -7.00 7.53 7.88
C VAL A 71 -6.69 7.58 6.38
N ILE A 72 -5.84 6.66 5.89
CA ILE A 72 -5.50 6.59 4.46
C ILE A 72 -6.75 6.34 3.62
N ARG A 73 -7.60 5.38 4.03
CA ARG A 73 -8.84 5.04 3.32
C ARG A 73 -9.80 6.24 3.27
N GLU A 74 -9.93 6.98 4.36
CA GLU A 74 -10.75 8.20 4.40
C GLU A 74 -10.20 9.25 3.43
N LEU A 75 -8.88 9.49 3.42
CA LEU A 75 -8.24 10.42 2.47
C LEU A 75 -8.46 9.99 1.01
N MET A 76 -8.35 8.70 0.72
CA MET A 76 -8.55 8.15 -0.62
C MET A 76 -10.02 8.22 -1.07
N ASN A 77 -10.98 8.27 -0.16
CA ASN A 77 -12.40 8.39 -0.51
C ASN A 77 -12.90 9.83 -0.56
N ARG A 78 -12.04 10.83 -0.29
CA ARG A 78 -12.44 12.23 -0.43
C ARG A 78 -12.63 12.60 -1.90
N ASP A 79 -13.64 13.42 -2.15
CA ASP A 79 -13.97 13.87 -3.50
C ASP A 79 -12.93 14.82 -4.09
N ASP A 80 -12.21 15.57 -3.25
CA ASP A 80 -11.16 16.53 -3.65
C ASP A 80 -9.82 15.87 -4.02
N VAL A 81 -9.72 14.54 -3.95
CA VAL A 81 -8.50 13.80 -4.28
C VAL A 81 -8.68 13.07 -5.60
N ASP A 82 -8.07 13.58 -6.67
CA ASP A 82 -8.20 13.02 -8.01
C ASP A 82 -7.12 11.99 -8.37
N GLU A 83 -5.91 12.16 -7.82
CA GLU A 83 -4.74 11.36 -8.17
C GLU A 83 -4.02 10.85 -6.93
N LEU A 84 -3.52 9.62 -6.99
CA LEU A 84 -2.68 9.03 -5.96
C LEU A 84 -1.24 8.93 -6.46
N VAL A 85 -0.28 9.33 -5.64
CA VAL A 85 1.15 9.17 -5.93
C VAL A 85 1.77 8.21 -4.91
N ILE A 86 2.25 7.06 -5.39
CA ILE A 86 2.99 6.11 -4.59
C ILE A 86 4.44 6.59 -4.46
N ALA A 87 4.84 6.94 -3.24
CA ALA A 87 6.18 7.43 -2.92
C ALA A 87 6.96 6.50 -1.97
N THR A 88 6.63 5.20 -1.98
CA THR A 88 7.37 4.16 -1.24
C THR A 88 8.72 3.87 -1.89
N ASP A 89 9.58 3.09 -1.23
CA ASP A 89 10.90 2.76 -1.75
C ASP A 89 10.86 2.14 -3.15
N ALA A 90 11.88 2.45 -3.96
CA ALA A 90 12.06 1.97 -5.33
C ALA A 90 12.46 0.48 -5.34
N GLY A 91 11.52 -0.40 -5.01
CA GLY A 91 11.75 -1.84 -4.93
C GLY A 91 10.46 -2.65 -4.92
N ARG A 92 10.62 -3.98 -4.92
CA ARG A 92 9.51 -4.95 -4.94
C ARG A 92 8.58 -4.81 -3.75
N GLU A 93 9.14 -4.80 -2.54
CA GLU A 93 8.36 -4.67 -1.29
C GLU A 93 7.60 -3.33 -1.23
N GLY A 94 8.26 -2.24 -1.63
CA GLY A 94 7.66 -0.91 -1.64
C GLY A 94 6.44 -0.82 -2.58
N GLU A 95 6.50 -1.50 -3.72
CA GLU A 95 5.36 -1.61 -4.64
C GLU A 95 4.26 -2.50 -4.05
N LEU A 96 4.60 -3.66 -3.49
CA LEU A 96 3.65 -4.61 -2.91
C LEU A 96 2.82 -3.97 -1.79
N VAL A 97 3.47 -3.34 -0.82
CA VAL A 97 2.79 -2.70 0.33
C VAL A 97 1.83 -1.61 -0.15
N ALA A 98 2.28 -0.75 -1.07
CA ALA A 98 1.45 0.32 -1.60
C ALA A 98 0.22 -0.24 -2.34
N ARG A 99 0.42 -1.26 -3.18
CA ARG A 99 -0.67 -1.87 -3.96
C ARG A 99 -1.70 -2.57 -3.09
N TRP A 100 -1.27 -3.29 -2.06
CA TRP A 100 -2.19 -3.91 -1.10
C TRP A 100 -3.07 -2.88 -0.37
N ILE A 101 -2.47 -1.75 0.03
CA ILE A 101 -3.23 -0.64 0.65
C ILE A 101 -4.24 -0.07 -0.34
N ILE A 102 -3.83 0.20 -1.59
CA ILE A 102 -4.69 0.75 -2.66
C ILE A 102 -5.88 -0.17 -2.93
N MET A 103 -5.61 -1.48 -3.09
CA MET A 103 -6.62 -2.49 -3.34
C MET A 103 -7.60 -2.59 -2.17
N LYS A 104 -7.09 -2.61 -0.94
CA LYS A 104 -7.93 -2.74 0.26
C LYS A 104 -8.73 -1.47 0.55
N ALA A 105 -8.18 -0.30 0.22
CA ALA A 105 -8.87 0.98 0.36
C ALA A 105 -9.93 1.20 -0.72
N GLY A 106 -9.87 0.47 -1.84
CA GLY A 106 -10.87 0.52 -2.91
C GLY A 106 -10.71 1.67 -3.90
N TRP A 107 -9.49 2.18 -4.05
CA TRP A 107 -9.21 3.31 -4.95
C TRP A 107 -9.24 2.89 -6.42
N LYS A 108 -10.01 3.62 -7.23
CA LYS A 108 -10.21 3.34 -8.67
C LYS A 108 -9.73 4.47 -9.59
N LYS A 109 -9.35 5.62 -9.03
CA LYS A 109 -8.86 6.79 -9.77
C LYS A 109 -7.40 6.59 -10.21
N PRO A 110 -6.82 7.47 -11.04
CA PRO A 110 -5.43 7.32 -11.52
C PRO A 110 -4.40 7.19 -10.40
N VAL A 111 -3.41 6.30 -10.62
CA VAL A 111 -2.29 6.09 -9.71
C VAL A 111 -0.98 6.33 -10.46
N LYS A 112 -0.14 7.18 -9.89
CA LYS A 112 1.22 7.48 -10.34
C LYS A 112 2.25 6.93 -9.36
N ARG A 113 3.45 6.68 -9.85
CA ARG A 113 4.59 6.17 -9.08
C ARG A 113 5.72 7.17 -9.13
N LEU A 114 6.20 7.54 -7.95
CA LEU A 114 7.44 8.25 -7.75
C LEU A 114 8.56 7.23 -7.56
N TRP A 115 9.49 7.18 -8.52
CA TRP A 115 10.63 6.26 -8.50
C TRP A 115 11.92 7.03 -8.22
N ILE A 116 12.29 7.12 -6.94
CA ILE A 116 13.50 7.80 -6.48
C ILE A 116 14.31 6.87 -5.58
N SER A 117 15.64 6.90 -5.74
CA SER A 117 16.58 6.18 -4.88
C SER A 117 17.19 7.05 -3.78
N SER A 118 16.95 8.37 -3.82
CA SER A 118 17.50 9.36 -2.88
C SER A 118 16.40 10.26 -2.34
N GLN A 119 16.43 10.55 -1.04
CA GLN A 119 15.48 11.44 -0.36
C GLN A 119 15.93 12.90 -0.32
N THR A 120 16.88 13.29 -1.17
CA THR A 120 17.34 14.69 -1.27
C THR A 120 16.24 15.58 -1.87
N ASP A 121 16.22 16.85 -1.49
CA ASP A 121 15.23 17.83 -1.97
C ASP A 121 15.21 17.93 -3.50
N ARG A 122 16.37 17.79 -4.15
CA ARG A 122 16.50 17.79 -5.61
C ARG A 122 15.87 16.55 -6.23
N ALA A 123 16.22 15.35 -5.75
CA ALA A 123 15.69 14.09 -6.28
C ALA A 123 14.17 14.00 -6.13
N ILE A 124 13.62 14.50 -5.01
CA ILE A 124 12.17 14.56 -4.83
C ILE A 124 11.54 15.47 -5.90
N LYS A 125 12.03 16.70 -6.08
CA LYS A 125 11.49 17.63 -7.08
C LYS A 125 11.57 17.08 -8.50
N GLU A 126 12.72 16.52 -8.88
CA GLU A 126 12.93 15.89 -10.19
C GLU A 126 12.04 14.67 -10.39
N GLY A 127 11.87 13.84 -9.36
CA GLY A 127 10.99 12.68 -9.41
C GLY A 127 9.51 13.07 -9.55
N PHE A 128 9.07 14.15 -8.89
CA PHE A 128 7.70 14.68 -9.05
C PHE A 128 7.46 15.25 -10.45
N ASN A 129 8.48 15.75 -11.13
CA ASN A 129 8.38 16.16 -12.54
C ASN A 129 8.35 14.96 -13.51
N ASN A 130 8.89 13.82 -13.10
CA ASN A 130 8.99 12.60 -13.91
C ASN A 130 8.14 11.45 -13.33
N LEU A 131 6.93 11.76 -12.84
CA LEU A 131 6.00 10.74 -12.34
C LEU A 131 5.56 9.82 -13.46
N ARG A 132 5.63 8.51 -13.21
CA ARG A 132 5.21 7.49 -14.17
C ARG A 132 3.87 6.89 -13.78
N PRO A 133 3.03 6.46 -14.72
CA PRO A 133 1.86 5.66 -14.41
C PRO A 133 2.24 4.41 -13.62
N ALA A 134 1.50 4.09 -12.54
CA ALA A 134 1.78 2.90 -11.74
C ALA A 134 1.69 1.61 -12.58
N LYS A 135 0.89 1.61 -13.66
CA LYS A 135 0.76 0.48 -14.60
C LYS A 135 2.09 -0.02 -15.16
N GLU A 136 3.10 0.85 -15.32
CA GLU A 136 4.43 0.43 -15.79
C GLU A 136 5.11 -0.55 -14.82
N TYR A 137 4.73 -0.53 -13.54
CA TYR A 137 5.29 -1.36 -12.47
C TYR A 137 4.41 -2.56 -12.13
N ASP A 138 3.34 -2.82 -12.90
CA ASP A 138 2.42 -3.93 -12.61
C ASP A 138 3.11 -5.30 -12.68
N ASN A 139 4.12 -5.47 -13.56
CA ASN A 139 4.90 -6.71 -13.61
C ASN A 139 5.77 -6.90 -12.36
N LEU A 140 6.32 -5.81 -11.82
CA LEU A 140 7.10 -5.83 -10.58
C LEU A 140 6.21 -6.20 -9.39
N TYR A 141 5.01 -5.59 -9.34
CA TYR A 141 3.99 -5.92 -8.36
C TYR A 141 3.57 -7.39 -8.43
N LYS A 142 3.21 -7.89 -9.62
CA LYS A 142 2.82 -9.30 -9.81
C LYS A 142 3.91 -10.28 -9.37
N SER A 143 5.17 -9.99 -9.68
CA SER A 143 6.30 -10.81 -9.22
C SER A 143 6.41 -10.84 -7.70
N ALA A 144 6.27 -9.67 -7.03
CA ALA A 144 6.28 -9.59 -5.57
C ALA A 144 5.07 -10.31 -4.95
N GLN A 145 3.90 -10.17 -5.56
CA GLN A 145 2.68 -10.84 -5.12
C GLN A 145 2.82 -12.36 -5.20
N CYS A 146 3.25 -12.92 -6.34
CA CYS A 146 3.44 -14.37 -6.48
C CYS A 146 4.42 -14.92 -5.45
N ARG A 147 5.47 -14.15 -5.11
CA ARG A 147 6.42 -14.54 -4.07
C ARG A 147 5.79 -14.56 -2.68
N ALA A 148 5.09 -13.48 -2.31
CA ALA A 148 4.41 -13.40 -1.02
C ALA A 148 3.33 -14.49 -0.87
N GLU A 149 2.64 -14.84 -1.96
CA GLU A 149 1.67 -15.94 -1.99
C GLU A 149 2.35 -17.31 -1.88
N ALA A 150 3.49 -17.51 -2.53
CA ALA A 150 4.26 -18.76 -2.43
C ALA A 150 4.89 -18.97 -1.05
N ASP A 151 5.37 -17.90 -0.41
CA ASP A 151 5.97 -17.97 0.94
C ASP A 151 4.92 -18.18 2.05
N CYS A 152 3.63 -17.97 1.74
CA CYS A 152 2.51 -18.06 2.68
C CYS A 152 2.01 -19.50 2.93
N TRP A 153 2.36 -20.46 2.07
CA TRP A 153 1.83 -21.83 2.08
C TRP A 153 2.92 -22.89 2.18
#